data_AF-T1C7U6-F1
#
_entry.id   AF-T1C7U6-F1
#
_cell.length_a   1.000
_cell.length_b   1.000
_cell.length_c   1.000
_cell.angle_alpha   90.00
_cell.angle_beta   90.00
_cell.angle_gamma   90.00
#
_symmetry.space_group_name_H-M   'P 1'
#
loop_
_entity.id
_entity.type
_entity.pdbx_description
1 polymer ?
#
loop_
_entity_poly.entity_id
_entity_poly.type
_entity_poly.pdbx_seq_one_letter_code
_entity_poly.pdbx_strand_id
1 'polypeptide(L)'
;MQMSRTAKLTVQQWGNSLAVRIPAAVARSAHFAVGQPVEVSIADEGVLVKRAGRRRLTLAQKLAAFDPACHGGEAMVTRRVGSEVM
;
A
#
# COMPACT_ATOMS: atom_id res chain seq x y z
N MET A 1 -9.91 9.92 -15.95
CA MET A 1 -9.46 8.96 -16.99
C MET A 1 -7.96 8.78 -16.88
N GLN A 2 -7.49 7.65 -16.37
CA GLN A 2 -6.06 7.37 -16.31
C GLN A 2 -5.62 6.85 -17.68
N MET A 3 -4.84 7.63 -18.43
CA MET A 3 -4.32 7.19 -19.73
C MET A 3 -3.41 5.98 -19.52
N SER A 4 -3.77 4.85 -20.14
CA SER A 4 -2.93 3.67 -20.22
C SER A 4 -1.69 3.97 -21.06
N ARG A 5 -0.54 4.16 -20.41
CA ARG A 5 0.76 4.19 -21.10
C ARG A 5 1.23 2.76 -21.28
N THR A 6 1.06 2.22 -22.48
CA THR A 6 1.50 0.87 -22.85
C THR A 6 2.87 0.92 -23.51
N ALA A 7 3.76 0.01 -23.15
CA ALA A 7 5.03 -0.23 -23.84
C ALA A 7 5.16 -1.73 -24.13
N LYS A 8 5.60 -2.09 -25.35
CA LYS A 8 5.88 -3.48 -25.72
C LYS A 8 7.32 -3.81 -25.31
N LEU A 9 7.48 -4.85 -24.50
CA LEU A 9 8.76 -5.27 -23.94
C LEU A 9 8.83 -6.79 -23.95
N THR A 10 10.04 -7.33 -24.11
CA THR A 10 10.29 -8.76 -24.02
C THR A 10 10.65 -9.13 -22.59
N VAL A 11 10.06 -10.23 -22.10
CA VAL A 11 10.42 -10.83 -20.81
C VAL A 11 11.90 -11.25 -20.86
N GLN A 12 12.62 -10.94 -19.78
CA GLN A 12 14.05 -11.25 -19.63
C GLN A 12 14.25 -12.22 -18.47
N GLN A 13 15.40 -12.88 -18.43
CA GLN A 13 15.82 -13.66 -17.28
C GLN A 13 16.58 -12.77 -16.27
N TRP A 14 16.23 -12.87 -14.99
CA TRP A 14 16.97 -12.29 -13.87
C TRP A 14 17.21 -13.37 -12.82
N GLY A 15 18.42 -13.92 -12.79
CA GLY A 15 18.74 -15.10 -11.99
C GLY A 15 17.91 -16.31 -12.41
N ASN A 16 17.18 -16.90 -11.45
CA ASN A 16 16.30 -18.06 -11.67
C ASN A 16 14.85 -17.66 -11.99
N SER A 17 14.59 -16.39 -12.30
CA SER A 17 13.24 -15.87 -12.48
C SER A 17 13.10 -15.01 -13.73
N LEU A 18 11.86 -14.80 -14.14
CA LEU A 18 11.51 -13.92 -15.24
C LEU A 18 11.31 -12.49 -14.74
N ALA A 19 11.73 -11.51 -15.54
CA ALA A 19 11.65 -10.10 -15.22
C ALA A 19 11.23 -9.28 -16.44
N VAL A 20 10.42 -8.24 -16.21
CA VAL A 20 10.07 -7.22 -17.21
C VAL A 20 10.55 -5.88 -16.70
N ARG A 21 11.26 -5.12 -17.54
CA ARG A 21 11.68 -3.76 -17.18
C ARG A 21 10.48 -2.84 -17.16
N ILE A 22 10.28 -2.09 -16.08
CA ILE A 22 9.21 -1.08 -16.01
C ILE A 22 9.80 0.27 -16.43
N PRO A 23 9.41 0.84 -17.59
CA PRO A 23 9.93 2.13 -18.02
C PRO A 23 9.62 3.23 -17.00
N ALA A 24 10.52 4.20 -16.86
CA ALA A 24 10.41 5.25 -15.85
C ALA A 24 9.06 6.01 -15.88
N ALA A 25 8.50 6.21 -17.07
CA ALA A 25 7.19 6.85 -17.23
C ALA A 25 6.04 6.01 -16.64
N VAL A 26 6.09 4.67 -16.76
CA VAL A 26 5.10 3.75 -16.19
C VAL A 26 5.31 3.63 -14.69
N ALA A 27 6.55 3.47 -14.24
CA ALA A 27 6.89 3.39 -12.82
C ALA A 27 6.41 4.62 -12.04
N ARG A 28 6.61 5.83 -12.58
CA ARG A 28 6.13 7.07 -11.97
C ARG A 28 4.59 7.13 -11.89
N SER A 29 3.90 6.79 -12.98
CA SER A 29 2.43 6.78 -13.00
C SER A 29 1.82 5.73 -12.06
N ALA A 30 2.51 4.59 -11.87
CA ALA A 30 2.12 3.53 -10.95
C ALA A 30 2.59 3.78 -9.50
N HIS A 31 3.30 4.89 -9.26
CA HIS A 31 3.93 5.22 -7.98
C HIS A 31 4.81 4.08 -7.45
N PHE A 32 5.60 3.48 -8.34
CA PHE A 32 6.57 2.46 -8.00
C PHE A 32 7.92 3.10 -7.63
N ALA A 33 8.46 2.69 -6.48
CA ALA A 33 9.78 3.05 -5.99
C ALA A 33 10.68 1.81 -5.86
N VAL A 34 11.99 2.02 -5.94
CA VAL A 34 12.99 0.95 -5.72
C VAL A 34 12.89 0.46 -4.27
N GLY A 35 12.94 -0.86 -4.08
CA GLY A 35 12.88 -1.49 -2.75
C GLY A 35 11.49 -1.52 -2.11
N GLN A 36 10.45 -1.02 -2.78
CA GLN A 36 9.09 -1.13 -2.27
C GLN A 36 8.60 -2.60 -2.37
N PRO A 37 7.75 -3.06 -1.43
CA PRO A 37 7.11 -4.35 -1.54
C PRO A 37 5.98 -4.30 -2.58
N VAL A 38 5.87 -5.36 -3.38
CA VAL A 38 4.83 -5.53 -4.41
C VAL A 38 4.19 -6.90 -4.30
N GLU A 39 2.93 -6.99 -4.68
CA GLU A 39 2.18 -8.25 -4.80
C GLU A 39 2.02 -8.57 -6.29
N VAL A 40 2.30 -9.82 -6.64
CA VAL A 40 2.18 -10.35 -8.00
C VAL A 40 1.12 -11.44 -7.98
N SER A 41 0.09 -11.29 -8.81
CA SER A 41 -1.02 -12.25 -8.91
C SER A 41 -1.37 -12.54 -10.36
N ILE A 42 -1.99 -13.69 -10.60
CA ILE A 42 -2.56 -14.05 -11.91
C ILE A 42 -3.90 -13.33 -12.07
N ALA A 43 -4.13 -12.74 -13.24
CA ALA A 43 -5.38 -12.15 -13.68
C ALA A 43 -5.77 -12.77 -15.03
N ASP A 44 -7.01 -12.54 -15.48
CA ASP A 44 -7.58 -13.22 -16.66
C ASP A 44 -6.72 -13.05 -17.93
N GLU A 45 -6.11 -11.88 -18.11
CA GLU A 45 -5.29 -11.58 -19.30
C GLU A 45 -3.80 -11.41 -18.99
N GLY A 46 -3.32 -11.93 -17.84
CA GLY A 46 -1.89 -11.99 -17.56
C GLY A 46 -1.51 -11.80 -16.10
N VAL A 47 -0.39 -11.13 -15.86
CA VAL A 47 0.16 -10.92 -14.51
C VAL A 47 -0.18 -9.52 -14.03
N LEU A 48 -0.87 -9.41 -12.90
CA LEU A 48 -1.13 -8.17 -12.21
C LEU A 48 -0.04 -7.93 -11.16
N VAL A 49 0.65 -6.79 -11.26
CA VAL A 49 1.61 -6.33 -10.25
C VAL A 49 1.07 -5.06 -9.60
N LYS A 50 0.86 -5.09 -8.28
CA LYS A 50 0.39 -3.95 -7.50
C LYS A 50 1.30 -3.72 -6.29
N ARG A 51 1.31 -2.51 -5.73
CA ARG A 51 2.02 -2.24 -4.48
C ARG A 51 1.45 -3.12 -3.37
N ALA A 52 2.32 -3.74 -2.58
CA ALA A 52 1.89 -4.53 -1.43
C ALA A 52 1.54 -3.61 -0.25
N GLY A 53 0.63 -4.07 0.60
CA GLY A 53 0.20 -3.37 1.81
C GLY A 53 -1.15 -2.66 1.69
N ARG A 54 -1.72 -2.29 2.84
CA ARG A 54 -2.98 -1.56 2.91
C ARG A 54 -2.82 -0.19 2.29
N ARG A 55 -3.69 0.14 1.34
CA ARG A 55 -3.82 1.52 0.83
C ARG A 55 -4.03 2.45 2.02
N ARG A 56 -3.28 3.55 2.08
CA ARG A 56 -3.58 4.62 3.03
C ARG A 56 -5.00 5.09 2.77
N LEU A 57 -5.91 4.76 3.69
CA LEU A 57 -7.31 5.15 3.60
C LEU A 57 -7.40 6.68 3.53
N THR A 58 -8.28 7.18 2.67
CA THR A 58 -8.64 8.60 2.66
C THR A 58 -9.33 8.96 3.98
N LEU A 59 -9.40 10.25 4.32
CA LEU A 59 -10.15 10.68 5.51
C LEU A 59 -11.59 10.15 5.50
N ALA A 60 -12.28 10.28 4.36
CA ALA A 60 -13.64 9.77 4.19
C ALA A 60 -13.74 8.26 4.45
N GLN A 61 -12.78 7.46 3.96
CA GLN A 61 -12.75 6.01 4.20
C GLN A 61 -12.43 5.65 5.65
N LYS A 62 -11.56 6.43 6.31
CA LYS A 62 -11.29 6.26 7.75
C LYS A 62 -12.53 6.53 8.59
N LEU A 63 -13.25 7.61 8.28
CA LEU A 63 -14.50 7.96 8.97
C LEU A 63 -15.60 6.90 8.71
N ALA A 64 -15.70 6.38 7.49
CA ALA A 64 -16.65 5.31 7.18
C ALA A 64 -16.32 3.99 7.90
N ALA A 65 -15.05 3.73 8.19
CA ALA A 65 -14.60 2.56 8.95
C ALA A 65 -14.57 2.80 10.48
N PHE A 66 -14.95 3.99 10.95
CA PHE A 66 -14.94 4.32 12.38
C PHE A 66 -16.15 3.69 13.07
N ASP A 67 -15.89 2.75 13.97
CA ASP A 67 -16.86 2.19 14.90
C ASP A 67 -16.78 2.91 16.26
N PRO A 68 -17.79 3.69 16.67
CA PRO A 68 -17.79 4.41 17.95
C PRO A 68 -17.68 3.51 19.18
N ALA A 69 -18.14 2.25 19.13
CA ALA A 69 -18.06 1.33 20.26
C ALA A 69 -16.64 0.80 20.46
N CYS A 70 -15.90 0.59 19.36
CA CYS A 70 -14.51 0.11 19.39
C CYS A 70 -13.47 1.24 19.47
N HIS A 71 -13.76 2.41 18.90
CA HIS A 71 -12.79 3.49 18.68
C HIS A 71 -13.15 4.80 19.41
N GLY A 72 -14.28 4.85 20.11
CA GLY A 72 -14.68 5.99 20.92
C GLY A 72 -13.97 6.04 22.28
N GLY A 73 -14.16 7.16 22.98
CA GLY A 73 -13.63 7.39 24.32
C GLY A 73 -12.19 7.92 24.32
N GLU A 74 -11.88 8.80 25.27
CA GLU A 74 -10.50 9.18 25.56
C GLU A 74 -9.90 8.14 26.51
N ALA A 75 -8.92 7.38 26.02
CA ALA A 75 -8.19 6.43 26.85
C ALA A 75 -7.09 7.16 27.64
N MET A 76 -7.41 7.60 28.86
CA MET A 76 -6.42 8.14 29.81
C MET A 76 -5.78 7.00 30.62
N VAL A 77 -5.20 6.01 29.93
CA VAL A 77 -4.47 4.92 30.60
C VAL A 77 -3.19 5.49 31.20
N THR A 78 -3.24 5.82 32.48
CA THR A 78 -2.09 6.26 33.26
C THR A 78 -1.67 5.19 34.25
N ARG A 79 -0.38 5.13 34.55
CA ARG A 79 0.14 4.34 35.67
C ARG A 79 -0.20 5.06 36.98
N ARG A 80 -0.21 4.32 38.09
CA ARG A 80 -0.33 4.95 39.41
C ARG A 80 0.84 5.92 39.62
N VAL A 81 0.52 7.20 39.78
CA VAL A 81 1.46 8.24 40.24
C VAL A 81 1.12 8.46 41.72
N GLY A 82 2.12 8.37 42.59
CA GLY A 82 1.96 8.26 44.04
C GLY A 82 1.39 9.51 44.73
N SER A 83 1.30 9.41 46.06
CA SER A 83 0.55 10.29 46.96
C SER A 83 1.16 11.69 47.10
N GLU A 84 0.78 12.60 46.20
CA GLU A 84 1.01 14.03 46.36
C GLU A 84 -0.31 14.69 46.74
N VAL A 85 -0.75 14.41 47.98
CA VAL A 85 -1.70 15.25 48.69
C VAL A 85 -1.02 15.61 50.00
N MET A 86 -0.63 16.88 50.10
CA MET A 86 -0.55 17.63 51.36
C MET A 86 -1.67 18.66 51.33
#